data_AF-A0A3A1R5M2-F1
#
_entry.id   AF-A0A3A1R5M2-F1
#
_cell.length_a   1.000
_cell.length_b   1.000
_cell.length_c   1.000
_cell.angle_alpha   90.00
_cell.angle_beta   90.00
_cell.angle_gamma   90.00
#
_symmetry.space_group_name_H-M   'P 1'
#
loop_
_entity.id
_entity.type
_entity.pdbx_description
1 polymer ?
#
loop_
_entity_poly.entity_id
_entity_poly.type
_entity_poly.pdbx_seq_one_letter_code
_entity_poly.pdbx_strand_id
1 'polypeptide(L)' 'MDYSGKHPIQEPFCAQPNGPAPSFSAEAFFNTDKKIKTISLNDFRGKWVVLFFYGSDFTFV' A
#
# COMPACT_ATOMS: atom_id res chain seq x y z
N MET A 1 24.83 -26.23 -8.51
CA MET A 1 23.65 -26.36 -7.63
C MET A 1 22.60 -25.44 -8.21
N ASP A 2 21.68 -26.03 -8.96
CA ASP A 2 20.61 -25.33 -9.66
C ASP A 2 19.46 -25.05 -8.67
N TYR A 3 19.19 -23.79 -8.40
CA TYR A 3 18.09 -23.34 -7.55
C TYR A 3 16.77 -23.23 -8.34
N SER A 4 16.51 -24.15 -9.28
CA SER A 4 15.23 -24.28 -9.97
C SER A 4 14.16 -24.97 -9.11
N GLY A 5 13.99 -24.51 -7.87
CA GLY A 5 12.86 -24.84 -7.01
C GLY A 5 11.79 -23.76 -7.11
N LYS A 6 10.65 -24.07 -7.73
CA LYS A 6 9.46 -23.21 -7.76
C LYS A 6 8.87 -23.06 -6.35
N HIS A 7 9.47 -22.23 -5.51
CA HIS A 7 8.72 -21.57 -4.46
C HIS A 7 7.98 -20.39 -5.12
N PRO A 8 6.65 -20.23 -4.93
CA PRO A 8 6.04 -18.96 -5.24
C PRO A 8 6.82 -17.92 -4.43
N ILE A 9 7.46 -16.99 -5.13
CA ILE A 9 8.14 -15.87 -4.50
C ILE A 9 7.01 -15.12 -3.80
N GLN A 10 6.83 -15.38 -2.50
CA GLN A 10 5.96 -14.54 -1.70
C GLN A 10 6.61 -13.17 -1.76
N GLU A 11 5.94 -12.24 -2.46
CA GLU A 11 6.50 -10.91 -2.68
C GLU A 11 7.00 -10.38 -1.34
N PRO A 12 8.25 -9.91 -1.27
CA PRO A 12 8.80 -9.46 -0.02
C PRO A 12 7.83 -8.43 0.56
N PHE A 13 7.48 -8.55 1.83
CA PHE A 13 6.66 -7.56 2.54
C PHE A 13 7.41 -6.21 2.73
N CYS A 14 8.43 -5.98 1.91
CA CYS A 14 9.38 -4.90 1.99
C CYS A 14 9.28 -4.09 0.70
N ALA A 15 9.01 -2.80 0.82
CA ALA A 15 9.05 -1.88 -0.31
C ALA A 15 10.50 -1.77 -0.82
N GLN A 16 10.70 -2.01 -2.12
CA GLN A 16 11.99 -1.89 -2.77
C GLN A 16 11.93 -0.82 -3.87
N PRO A 17 12.95 0.06 -3.99
CA PRO A 17 13.05 0.94 -5.16
C PRO A 17 13.03 0.13 -6.45
N ASN A 18 12.32 0.64 -7.47
CA ASN A 18 12.16 0.00 -8.79
C ASN A 18 11.44 -1.36 -8.79
N GLY A 19 10.97 -1.84 -7.63
CA GLY A 19 10.06 -2.99 -7.53
C GLY A 19 8.59 -2.56 -7.54
N PRO A 20 7.64 -3.51 -7.72
CA PRO A 20 6.24 -3.23 -7.48
C PRO A 20 6.04 -2.81 -6.01
N ALA A 21 5.22 -1.78 -5.79
CA ALA A 21 4.84 -1.39 -4.44
C ALA A 21 3.98 -2.50 -3.80
N PRO A 22 4.19 -2.82 -2.51
CA PRO A 22 3.37 -3.81 -1.82
C PRO A 22 1.88 -3.47 -1.89
N SER A 23 1.06 -4.49 -2.18
CA SER A 23 -0.40 -4.33 -2.21
C SER A 23 -0.92 -3.98 -0.81
N PHE A 24 -1.85 -3.02 -0.74
CA PHE A 24 -2.61 -2.72 0.47
C PHE A 24 -4.10 -2.60 0.18
N SER A 25 -4.90 -2.80 1.22
CA SER A 25 -6.32 -2.46 1.27
C SER A 25 -6.64 -1.87 2.65
N ALA A 26 -7.36 -0.77 2.69
CA ALA A 26 -7.69 -0.08 3.94
C ALA A 26 -8.99 0.72 3.83
N GLU A 27 -9.61 1.00 4.96
CA GLU A 27 -10.69 1.98 5.06
C GLU A 27 -10.11 3.39 5.05
N ALA A 28 -10.66 4.26 4.19
CA ALA A 28 -10.26 5.65 4.07
C ALA A 28 -11.47 6.58 4.15
N PHE A 29 -11.32 7.69 4.86
CA PHE A 29 -12.33 8.73 4.96
C PHE A 29 -12.25 9.72 3.78
N PHE A 30 -13.34 9.85 3.03
CA PHE A 30 -13.46 10.78 1.92
C PHE A 30 -14.18 12.05 2.35
N ASN A 31 -13.46 13.17 2.38
CA ASN A 31 -14.01 14.45 2.82
C ASN A 31 -15.11 15.00 1.89
N THR A 32 -15.08 14.64 0.60
CA THR A 32 -16.02 15.11 -0.43
C THR A 32 -17.46 14.67 -0.16
N ASP A 33 -17.64 13.44 0.31
CA ASP A 33 -18.96 12.84 0.53
C ASP A 33 -19.17 12.34 1.97
N LYS A 34 -18.23 12.63 2.88
CA LYS A 34 -18.29 12.30 4.32
C LYS A 34 -18.50 10.80 4.56
N LYS A 35 -17.88 9.95 3.75
CA LYS A 35 -18.02 8.50 3.83
C LYS A 35 -16.68 7.81 4.00
N ILE A 36 -16.72 6.69 4.70
CA ILE A 36 -15.63 5.71 4.74
C ILE A 36 -15.82 4.76 3.55
N LYS A 37 -14.74 4.49 2.81
CA LYS A 37 -14.72 3.52 1.71
C LYS A 37 -13.47 2.67 1.82
N THR A 38 -13.58 1.40 1.46
CA THR A 38 -12.41 0.55 1.23
C THR A 38 -11.71 0.99 -0.04
N ILE A 39 -10.41 1.22 0.05
CA ILE A 39 -9.52 1.51 -1.08
C ILE A 39 -8.41 0.48 -1.14
N SER A 40 -7.87 0.28 -2.34
CA SER A 40 -6.69 -0.53 -2.60
C SER A 40 -5.68 0.25 -3.43
N LEU A 41 -4.41 -0.18 -3.41
CA LEU A 41 -3.39 0.39 -4.29
C LEU A 41 -3.80 0.31 -5.78
N ASN A 42 -4.53 -0.75 -6.15
CA ASN A 42 -4.94 -0.98 -7.53
C ASN A 42 -5.95 0.05 -8.05
N ASP A 43 -6.73 0.68 -7.17
CA ASP A 43 -7.70 1.73 -7.55
C ASP A 43 -7.01 3.00 -8.09
N PHE A 44 -5.71 3.15 -7.86
CA PHE A 44 -4.91 4.30 -8.27
C PHE A 44 -3.99 4.02 -9.47
N ARG A 45 -4.15 2.89 -10.17
CA ARG A 45 -3.34 2.58 -11.37
C ARG A 45 -3.45 3.69 -12.41
N GLY A 46 -2.31 4.04 -13.01
CA GLY A 46 -2.21 5.15 -13.96
C GLY A 46 -2.06 6.54 -13.31
N LYS A 47 -1.98 6.62 -11.98
CA LYS A 47 -1.71 7.86 -11.25
C LYS A 47 -0.43 7.69 -10.41
N TRP A 48 0.28 8.79 -10.19
CA TRP A 48 1.31 8.85 -9.16
C TRP A 48 0.65 8.84 -7.79
N VAL A 49 1.17 8.01 -6.88
CA VAL A 49 0.69 7.86 -5.50
C VAL A 49 1.83 8.17 -4.56
N VAL A 50 1.57 9.05 -3.58
CA VAL A 50 2.44 9.28 -2.43
C VAL A 50 1.72 8.71 -1.21
N LEU A 51 2.28 7.64 -0.63
CA LEU A 51 1.80 7.03 0.61
C LEU A 51 2.77 7.39 1.73
N PHE A 52 2.27 7.95 2.83
CA PHE A 52 3.06 8.28 4.01
C PHE A 52 2.33 7.77 5.26
N PHE A 53 3.11 7.49 6.30
CA PHE A 53 2.61 7.04 7.59
C PHE A 53 2.95 8.08 8.65
N TYR A 54 2.06 8.27 9.63
CA TYR A 54 2.29 9.13 10.79
C TYR A 54 1.94 8.36 12.07
N GLY A 55 2.47 8.81 13.20
CA GLY A 55 2.47 8.02 14.44
C GLY A 55 1.11 7.85 15.11
N SER A 56 0.35 8.94 15.30
CA SER A 56 -0.97 8.91 15.94
C SER A 56 -1.80 10.12 15.53
N ASP A 57 -3.12 9.96 15.61
CA ASP A 57 -4.07 11.06 15.57
C ASP A 57 -3.99 11.90 16.87
N PHE A 58 -4.29 13.21 16.75
CA PHE A 58 -4.43 14.17 17.85
C PHE A 58 -3.26 14.21 18.84
N THR A 59 -2.06 14.52 18.36
CA THR A 59 -0.92 14.84 19.22
C THR A 59 -1.18 16.14 20.00
N PHE A 60 -0.71 16.20 21.25
CA PHE A 60 -0.77 17.43 22.05
C PHE A 60 -0.02 18.57 21.34
N VAL A 61 -0.69 19.71 21.15
CA VAL A 61 -0.13 20.96 20.62
C VAL A 61 -0.15 22.04 21.69
#